data_AF-A0A9D1AWB0-F1
#
_entry.id   AF-A0A9D1AWB0-F1
#
_cell.length_a   1.000
_cell.length_b   1.000
_cell.length_c   1.000
_cell.angle_alpha   90.00
_cell.angle_beta   90.00
_cell.angle_gamma   90.00
#
_symmetry.space_group_name_H-M   'P 1'
#
loop_
_entity.id
_entity.type
_entity.pdbx_description
1 polymer ?
#
loop_
_entity_poly.entity_id
_entity_poly.type
_entity_poly.pdbx_seq_one_letter_code
_entity_poly.pdbx_strand_id
1 'polypeptide(L)'
;MGRSPSMPQVDDNLELKAGRSLIPGHPADDALLSLLASMACSDGRMDPRELDFLVKIRSDLGSRGAVEAWARAHTRPIDLQQLATVITTPDDQWKALRFVARMAWKDGELATEERRVLAALAAALQLPDGAVERVLREMSPDDGKRFTSERILRTLVDVHWDSVQLASGALVSDDLRAVTPAGAELVARVGLEKVEVLALCTDGLAARFREGAAFLSWSELVTYTRERGLGTALVLHTEDGRRFTLVDQRMSGLATLLDRLLDLDGKRRRGEAPRVDTLRQGE
;
A
#
# COMPACT_ATOMS: atom_id res chain seq x y z
N MET A 1 21.26 17.67 26.26
CA MET A 1 20.11 18.01 25.40
C MET A 1 20.38 17.43 24.01
N GLY A 2 19.93 16.21 23.76
CA GLY A 2 20.05 15.58 22.44
C GLY A 2 18.94 16.10 21.54
N ARG A 3 19.30 16.70 20.40
CA ARG A 3 18.33 17.00 19.34
C ARG A 3 17.88 15.67 18.74
N SER A 4 16.59 15.36 18.84
CA SER A 4 15.98 14.29 18.06
C SER A 4 16.25 14.55 16.57
N PRO A 5 16.61 13.52 15.79
CA PRO A 5 16.83 13.69 14.36
C PRO A 5 15.50 14.07 13.70
N SER A 6 15.39 15.33 13.29
CA SER A 6 14.35 15.83 12.38
C SER A 6 14.41 15.02 11.09
N MET A 7 13.43 14.14 10.88
CA MET A 7 13.31 13.39 9.64
C MET A 7 12.66 14.25 8.55
N PRO A 8 13.05 14.08 7.27
CA PRO A 8 12.52 14.88 6.17
C PRO A 8 11.02 14.67 5.98
N GLN A 9 10.32 15.77 5.70
CA GLN A 9 8.88 15.82 5.46
C GLN A 9 8.51 14.99 4.22
N VAL A 10 7.40 14.27 4.28
CA VAL A 10 6.80 13.63 3.10
C VAL A 10 6.33 14.76 2.18
N ASP A 11 6.99 14.90 1.03
CA ASP A 11 6.75 15.99 0.08
C ASP A 11 5.31 15.95 -0.46
N ASP A 12 4.64 17.10 -0.47
CA ASP A 12 3.22 17.28 -0.82
C ASP A 12 2.90 17.06 -2.32
N ASN A 13 3.91 16.77 -3.13
CA ASN A 13 3.84 16.66 -4.60
C ASN A 13 3.44 15.28 -5.13
N LEU A 14 3.10 14.33 -4.26
CA LEU A 14 2.46 13.07 -4.62
C LEU A 14 0.94 13.31 -4.73
N GLU A 15 0.53 13.70 -5.94
CA GLU A 15 -0.85 14.04 -6.30
C GLU A 15 -1.78 12.83 -6.15
N LEU A 16 -2.44 12.73 -4.99
CA LEU A 16 -3.71 12.03 -4.80
C LEU A 16 -4.78 12.62 -5.74
N LYS A 17 -4.72 12.33 -7.05
CA LYS A 17 -5.88 12.54 -7.93
C LYS A 17 -6.93 11.52 -7.54
N ALA A 18 -8.03 12.00 -6.97
CA ALA A 18 -9.11 11.20 -6.44
C ALA A 18 -9.68 10.22 -7.49
N GLY A 19 -9.22 8.97 -7.45
CA GLY A 19 -9.86 7.81 -8.07
C GLY A 19 -10.62 7.01 -7.02
N ARG A 20 -11.75 7.55 -6.53
CA ARG A 20 -12.81 6.83 -5.78
C ARG A 20 -12.33 5.75 -4.77
N SER A 21 -11.43 6.10 -3.84
CA SER A 21 -10.99 5.14 -2.80
C SER A 21 -12.00 4.97 -1.65
N LEU A 22 -12.87 5.95 -1.40
CA LEU A 22 -13.95 5.89 -0.41
C LEU A 22 -15.23 6.38 -1.10
N ILE A 23 -16.28 5.56 -1.07
CA ILE A 23 -17.57 5.81 -1.71
C ILE A 23 -18.55 6.22 -0.63
N PRO A 24 -18.94 7.50 -0.55
CA PRO A 24 -19.95 7.95 0.41
C PRO A 24 -21.24 7.14 0.29
N GLY A 25 -21.77 6.69 1.43
CA GLY A 25 -22.94 5.81 1.50
C GLY A 25 -22.61 4.31 1.56
N HIS A 26 -21.35 3.91 1.38
CA HIS A 26 -20.91 2.55 1.70
C HIS A 26 -20.59 2.45 3.20
N PRO A 27 -21.21 1.51 3.96
CA PRO A 27 -21.09 1.51 5.42
C PRO A 27 -19.66 1.46 5.97
N ALA A 28 -18.76 0.70 5.33
CA ALA A 28 -17.36 0.62 5.75
C ALA A 28 -16.61 1.94 5.49
N ASP A 29 -16.92 2.62 4.39
CA ASP A 29 -16.26 3.85 3.98
C ASP A 29 -16.75 5.01 4.85
N ASP A 30 -18.06 5.07 5.13
CA ASP A 30 -18.65 6.07 6.02
C ASP A 30 -18.11 5.94 7.46
N ALA A 31 -17.92 4.72 7.93
CA ALA A 31 -17.32 4.47 9.24
C ALA A 31 -15.85 4.90 9.28
N LEU A 32 -15.08 4.59 8.23
CA LEU A 32 -13.70 5.06 8.10
C LEU A 32 -13.61 6.59 8.00
N LEU A 33 -14.49 7.23 7.23
CA LEU A 33 -14.57 8.69 7.14
C LEU A 33 -14.89 9.33 8.50
N SER A 34 -15.79 8.71 9.27
CA SER A 34 -16.13 9.17 10.63
C SER A 34 -14.93 9.02 11.59
N LEU A 35 -14.17 7.93 11.46
CA LEU A 35 -12.94 7.72 12.22
C LEU A 35 -11.90 8.81 11.92
N LEU A 36 -11.65 9.10 10.63
CA LEU A 36 -10.72 10.14 10.21
C LEU A 36 -11.15 11.52 10.71
N ALA A 37 -12.43 11.87 10.58
CA ALA A 37 -12.97 13.11 11.13
C ALA A 37 -12.80 13.23 12.66
N SER A 38 -12.88 12.10 13.36
CA SER A 38 -12.74 12.06 14.82
C SER A 38 -11.29 12.21 15.27
N MET A 39 -10.34 11.67 14.50
CA MET A 39 -8.91 11.82 14.78
C MET A 39 -8.42 13.25 14.52
N ALA A 40 -8.78 13.83 13.37
CA ALA A 40 -8.45 15.21 13.02
C ALA A 40 -9.10 16.29 13.91
N CYS A 41 -9.95 15.89 14.86
CA CYS A 41 -10.57 16.77 15.85
C CYS A 41 -10.30 16.32 17.28
N SER A 42 -9.41 15.34 17.49
CA SER A 42 -9.27 14.65 18.77
C SER A 42 -8.77 15.54 19.90
N ASP A 43 -7.97 16.57 19.59
CA ASP A 43 -7.48 17.57 20.55
C ASP A 43 -8.34 18.86 20.58
N GLY A 44 -9.49 18.84 19.88
CA GLY A 44 -10.40 19.99 19.73
C GLY A 44 -9.92 21.04 18.71
N ARG A 45 -8.74 20.86 18.13
CA ARG A 45 -8.23 21.63 16.99
C ARG A 45 -8.13 20.71 15.79
N MET A 46 -8.01 21.31 14.61
CA MET A 46 -7.78 20.58 13.37
C MET A 46 -6.52 21.14 12.77
N ASP A 47 -5.49 20.31 12.61
CA ASP A 47 -4.25 20.76 12.01
C ASP A 47 -4.48 21.04 10.51
N PRO A 48 -3.89 22.12 9.94
CA PRO A 48 -4.04 22.42 8.53
C PRO A 48 -3.70 21.25 7.60
N ARG A 49 -2.72 20.41 7.94
CA ARG A 49 -2.28 19.26 7.13
C ARG A 49 -3.26 18.09 7.20
N GLU A 50 -3.87 17.85 8.36
CA GLU A 50 -4.96 16.87 8.50
C GLU A 50 -6.18 17.30 7.68
N LEU A 51 -6.50 18.60 7.69
CA LEU A 51 -7.56 19.14 6.86
C LEU A 51 -7.23 19.03 5.37
N ASP A 52 -5.99 19.28 4.94
CA ASP A 52 -5.58 19.06 3.54
C ASP A 52 -5.74 17.59 3.13
N PHE A 53 -5.42 16.66 4.04
CA PHE A 53 -5.67 15.24 3.80
C PHE A 53 -7.15 14.92 3.65
N LEU A 54 -8.00 15.45 4.53
CA LEU A 54 -9.46 15.29 4.43
C LEU A 54 -10.02 15.92 3.15
N VAL A 55 -9.48 17.04 2.68
CA VAL A 55 -9.89 17.68 1.41
C VAL A 55 -9.59 16.77 0.22
N LYS A 56 -8.44 16.10 0.23
CA LYS A 56 -8.08 15.11 -0.80
C LYS A 56 -9.04 13.92 -0.80
N ILE A 57 -9.47 13.47 0.38
CA ILE A 57 -10.41 12.35 0.52
C ILE A 57 -11.85 12.75 0.17
N ARG A 58 -12.29 13.93 0.62
CA ARG A 58 -13.64 14.49 0.44
C ARG A 58 -13.65 15.59 -0.60
N SER A 59 -13.05 15.31 -1.75
CA SER A 59 -13.02 16.24 -2.88
C SER A 59 -14.44 16.56 -3.40
N ASP A 60 -15.43 15.72 -3.08
CA ASP A 60 -16.85 15.90 -3.39
C ASP A 60 -17.48 17.11 -2.69
N LEU A 61 -16.95 17.55 -1.54
CA LEU A 61 -17.50 18.66 -0.77
C LEU A 61 -17.12 20.06 -1.33
N GLY A 62 -16.30 20.10 -2.39
CA GLY A 62 -16.07 21.28 -3.24
C GLY A 62 -15.30 22.45 -2.60
N SER A 63 -15.10 22.48 -1.28
CA SER A 63 -14.27 23.49 -0.63
C SER A 63 -13.65 23.01 0.68
N ARG A 64 -12.49 23.57 1.03
CA ARG A 64 -11.79 23.30 2.29
C ARG A 64 -12.64 23.60 3.53
N GLY A 65 -13.38 24.72 3.52
CA GLY A 65 -14.28 25.08 4.63
C GLY A 65 -15.46 24.11 4.80
N ALA A 66 -16.00 23.58 3.69
CA ALA A 66 -17.06 22.57 3.76
C ALA A 66 -16.55 21.24 4.35
N VAL A 67 -15.32 20.85 4.03
CA VAL A 67 -14.66 19.66 4.60
C VAL A 67 -14.41 19.82 6.09
N GLU A 68 -13.93 20.99 6.53
CA GLU A 68 -13.75 21.27 7.97
C GLU A 68 -15.09 21.22 8.73
N ALA A 69 -16.13 21.88 8.22
CA ALA A 69 -17.45 21.88 8.83
C ALA A 69 -18.05 20.46 8.88
N TRP A 70 -17.88 19.69 7.80
CA TRP A 70 -18.27 18.30 7.76
C TRP A 70 -17.55 17.48 8.83
N ALA A 71 -16.23 17.58 8.92
CA ALA A 71 -15.42 16.82 9.86
C ALA A 71 -15.84 17.09 11.30
N ARG A 72 -16.01 18.37 11.67
CA ARG A 72 -16.50 18.77 13.02
C ARG A 72 -17.90 18.23 13.33
N ALA A 73 -18.80 18.19 12.34
CA ALA A 73 -20.15 17.66 12.51
C ALA A 73 -20.17 16.12 12.62
N HIS A 74 -19.13 15.44 12.12
CA HIS A 74 -19.03 13.97 12.11
C HIS A 74 -18.05 13.42 13.14
N THR A 75 -17.35 14.28 13.88
CA THR A 75 -16.57 13.91 15.06
C THR A 75 -17.44 13.17 16.06
N ARG A 76 -17.08 11.93 16.36
CA ARG A 76 -17.75 11.08 17.36
C ARG A 76 -16.69 10.38 18.21
N PRO A 77 -17.03 9.93 19.43
CA PRO A 77 -16.16 9.03 20.16
C PRO A 77 -15.79 7.82 19.28
N ILE A 78 -14.50 7.49 19.25
CA ILE A 78 -13.99 6.40 18.41
C ILE A 78 -14.50 5.07 18.99
N ASP A 79 -15.42 4.42 18.28
CA ASP A 79 -15.88 3.05 18.60
C ASP A 79 -15.25 2.06 17.61
N LEU A 80 -14.13 1.48 18.04
CA LEU A 80 -13.39 0.49 17.26
C LEU A 80 -14.16 -0.83 17.09
N GLN A 81 -15.06 -1.17 18.02
CA GLN A 81 -15.87 -2.38 17.91
C GLN A 81 -16.92 -2.21 16.81
N GLN A 82 -17.58 -1.05 16.79
CA GLN A 82 -18.52 -0.71 15.72
C GLN A 82 -17.83 -0.73 14.34
N LEU A 83 -16.62 -0.15 14.23
CA LEU A 83 -15.82 -0.21 13.01
C LEU A 83 -15.54 -1.64 12.53
N ALA A 84 -15.19 -2.55 13.45
CA ALA A 84 -14.95 -3.94 13.12
C ALA A 84 -16.20 -4.70 12.64
N THR A 85 -17.41 -4.25 12.99
CA THR A 85 -18.65 -4.87 12.47
C THR A 85 -18.96 -4.51 11.02
N VAL A 86 -18.41 -3.39 10.52
CA VAL A 86 -18.66 -2.90 9.15
C VAL A 86 -17.47 -3.14 8.22
N ILE A 87 -16.24 -3.06 8.74
CA ILE A 87 -15.00 -3.32 8.00
C ILE A 87 -14.63 -4.80 8.16
N THR A 88 -15.24 -5.65 7.34
CA THR A 88 -15.17 -7.11 7.49
C THR A 88 -14.23 -7.79 6.50
N THR A 89 -13.89 -7.11 5.40
CA THR A 89 -12.99 -7.70 4.38
C THR A 89 -11.53 -7.45 4.75
N PRO A 90 -10.62 -8.41 4.50
CA PRO A 90 -9.19 -8.21 4.76
C PRO A 90 -8.62 -6.97 4.05
N ASP A 91 -9.06 -6.70 2.83
CA ASP A 91 -8.61 -5.55 2.06
C ASP A 91 -9.01 -4.23 2.74
N ASP A 92 -10.27 -4.11 3.17
CA ASP A 92 -10.75 -2.90 3.82
C ASP A 92 -10.19 -2.72 5.24
N GLN A 93 -9.91 -3.81 5.95
CA GLN A 93 -9.22 -3.77 7.25
C GLN A 93 -7.84 -3.13 7.13
N TRP A 94 -7.03 -3.60 6.16
CA TRP A 94 -5.72 -3.03 5.93
C TRP A 94 -5.79 -1.59 5.39
N LYS A 95 -6.75 -1.28 4.51
CA LYS A 95 -6.97 0.11 4.05
C LYS A 95 -7.30 1.03 5.22
N ALA A 96 -8.20 0.63 6.11
CA ALA A 96 -8.61 1.44 7.25
C ALA A 96 -7.41 1.79 8.14
N LEU A 97 -6.58 0.79 8.49
CA LEU A 97 -5.36 1.02 9.26
C LEU A 97 -4.41 2.01 8.57
N ARG A 98 -4.25 1.91 7.24
CA ARG A 98 -3.37 2.80 6.45
C ARG A 98 -3.88 4.22 6.37
N PHE A 99 -5.17 4.43 6.13
CA PHE A 99 -5.77 5.77 6.10
C PHE A 99 -5.57 6.48 7.43
N VAL A 100 -5.78 5.75 8.52
CA VAL A 100 -5.60 6.25 9.88
C VAL A 100 -4.13 6.55 10.17
N ALA A 101 -3.22 5.67 9.76
CA ALA A 101 -1.79 5.91 9.93
C ALA A 101 -1.31 7.13 9.13
N ARG A 102 -1.81 7.29 7.89
CA ARG A 102 -1.51 8.45 7.03
C ARG A 102 -1.95 9.77 7.63
N MET A 103 -3.11 9.79 8.26
CA MET A 103 -3.58 10.95 9.00
C MET A 103 -2.65 11.25 10.17
N ALA A 104 -2.35 10.24 10.99
CA ALA A 104 -1.48 10.39 12.16
C ALA A 104 0.00 10.73 11.84
N TRP A 105 0.47 10.49 10.61
CA TRP A 105 1.86 10.80 10.21
C TRP A 105 2.00 12.18 9.53
N LYS A 106 0.93 12.98 9.39
CA LYS A 106 0.97 14.19 8.55
C LYS A 106 1.92 15.29 9.04
N ASP A 107 2.16 15.36 10.34
CA ASP A 107 3.15 16.27 10.90
C ASP A 107 4.60 15.75 10.77
N GLY A 108 4.78 14.47 10.41
CA GLY A 108 6.05 13.78 10.29
C GLY A 108 6.50 13.06 11.56
N GLU A 109 5.71 13.10 12.64
CA GLU A 109 6.02 12.48 13.92
C GLU A 109 4.80 11.73 14.47
N LEU A 110 4.88 10.40 14.60
CA LEU A 110 3.80 9.65 15.21
C LEU A 110 3.84 9.76 16.74
N ALA A 111 2.85 10.43 17.34
CA ALA A 111 2.74 10.55 18.78
C ALA A 111 2.44 9.20 19.47
N THR A 112 2.76 9.09 20.77
CA THR A 112 2.52 7.85 21.53
C THR A 112 1.04 7.47 21.57
N GLU A 113 0.14 8.45 21.70
CA GLU A 113 -1.30 8.19 21.74
C GLU A 113 -1.85 7.76 20.37
N GLU A 114 -1.39 8.37 19.28
CA GLU A 114 -1.77 7.95 17.91
C GLU A 114 -1.29 6.53 17.60
N ARG A 115 -0.08 6.19 18.05
CA ARG A 115 0.43 4.81 17.97
C ARG A 115 -0.44 3.82 18.73
N ARG A 116 -0.96 4.21 19.91
CA ARG A 116 -1.90 3.38 20.67
C ARG A 116 -3.23 3.23 19.95
N VAL A 117 -3.76 4.30 19.35
CA VAL A 117 -4.98 4.25 18.52
C VAL A 117 -4.78 3.31 17.34
N LEU A 118 -3.65 3.39 16.63
CA LEU A 118 -3.31 2.48 15.53
C LEU A 118 -3.23 1.03 15.97
N ALA A 119 -2.59 0.75 17.12
CA ALA A 119 -2.49 -0.59 17.67
C ALA A 119 -3.88 -1.14 18.07
N ALA A 120 -4.71 -0.33 18.71
CA ALA A 120 -6.07 -0.70 19.08
C ALA A 120 -6.95 -0.96 17.86
N LEU A 121 -6.83 -0.12 16.82
CA LEU A 121 -7.52 -0.31 15.54
C LEU A 121 -7.07 -1.61 14.86
N ALA A 122 -5.77 -1.87 14.77
CA ALA A 122 -5.24 -3.10 14.19
C ALA A 122 -5.78 -4.34 14.91
N ALA A 123 -5.82 -4.31 16.24
CA ALA A 123 -6.40 -5.40 17.04
C ALA A 123 -7.90 -5.58 16.80
N ALA A 124 -8.67 -4.48 16.76
CA ALA A 124 -10.11 -4.52 16.51
C ALA A 124 -10.44 -5.09 15.12
N LEU A 125 -9.64 -4.73 14.12
CA LEU A 125 -9.73 -5.23 12.75
C LEU A 125 -9.11 -6.62 12.56
N GLN A 126 -8.64 -7.27 13.64
CA GLN A 126 -8.05 -8.61 13.64
C GLN A 126 -6.84 -8.73 12.68
N LEU A 127 -6.09 -7.65 12.53
CA LEU A 127 -4.88 -7.63 11.73
C LEU A 127 -3.73 -8.35 12.45
N PRO A 128 -2.77 -8.95 11.71
CA PRO A 128 -1.67 -9.69 12.31
C PRO A 128 -0.76 -8.80 13.16
N ASP A 129 -0.05 -9.42 14.10
CA ASP A 129 0.97 -8.76 14.90
C ASP A 129 2.00 -8.05 14.00
N GLY A 130 2.34 -6.81 14.37
CA GLY A 130 3.25 -5.97 13.58
C GLY A 130 2.59 -5.25 12.40
N ALA A 131 1.26 -5.33 12.21
CA ALA A 131 0.54 -4.60 11.16
C ALA A 131 0.81 -3.08 11.20
N VAL A 132 0.85 -2.48 12.39
CA VAL A 132 1.18 -1.05 12.54
C VAL A 132 2.60 -0.77 12.02
N GLU A 133 3.61 -1.52 12.48
CA GLU A 133 5.00 -1.35 12.03
C GLU A 133 5.14 -1.50 10.52
N ARG A 134 4.41 -2.46 9.94
CA ARG A 134 4.36 -2.67 8.50
C ARG A 134 3.83 -1.42 7.79
N VAL A 135 2.69 -0.90 8.22
CA VAL A 135 2.09 0.31 7.62
C VAL A 135 3.01 1.52 7.74
N LEU A 136 3.67 1.71 8.89
CA LEU A 136 4.60 2.83 9.08
C LEU A 136 5.84 2.72 8.16
N ARG A 137 6.32 1.50 7.88
CA ARG A 137 7.39 1.25 6.90
C ARG A 137 6.93 1.51 5.47
N GLU A 138 5.72 1.06 5.11
CA GLU A 138 5.10 1.36 3.80
C GLU A 138 5.06 2.87 3.54
N MET A 139 4.82 3.67 4.59
CA MET A 139 4.73 5.14 4.49
C MET A 139 6.04 5.90 4.68
N SER A 140 7.11 5.22 5.07
CA SER A 140 8.40 5.88 5.28
C SER A 140 8.92 6.40 3.93
N PRO A 141 9.35 7.67 3.83
CA PRO A 141 9.82 8.25 2.57
C PRO A 141 10.91 7.37 1.93
N ASP A 142 10.84 7.21 0.61
CA ASP A 142 11.89 6.53 -0.14
C ASP A 142 13.13 7.43 -0.17
N ASP A 143 14.27 6.89 0.26
CA ASP A 143 15.57 7.58 0.22
C ASP A 143 16.29 7.37 -1.12
N GLY A 144 15.58 6.82 -2.11
CA GLY A 144 16.08 6.47 -3.44
C GLY A 144 16.89 5.18 -3.49
N LYS A 145 17.03 4.47 -2.36
CA LYS A 145 17.82 3.23 -2.27
C LYS A 145 16.96 1.97 -2.27
N ARG A 146 15.63 2.10 -2.30
CA ARG A 146 14.72 0.94 -2.29
C ARG A 146 14.61 0.27 -3.65
N PHE A 147 14.60 1.05 -4.73
CA PHE A 147 14.28 0.56 -6.08
C PHE A 147 15.43 0.72 -7.08
N THR A 148 16.67 0.50 -6.66
CA THR A 148 17.82 0.47 -7.58
C THR A 148 17.90 -0.86 -8.33
N SER A 149 18.43 -0.86 -9.56
CA SER A 149 18.61 -2.07 -10.38
C SER A 149 19.35 -3.17 -9.64
N GLU A 150 20.45 -2.82 -8.96
CA GLU A 150 21.23 -3.76 -8.15
C GLU A 150 20.40 -4.39 -7.02
N ARG A 151 19.63 -3.59 -6.29
CA ARG A 151 18.81 -4.08 -5.17
C ARG A 151 17.68 -4.96 -5.66
N ILE A 152 16.99 -4.58 -6.74
CA ILE A 152 15.92 -5.36 -7.35
C ILE A 152 16.47 -6.71 -7.82
N LEU A 153 17.58 -6.74 -8.56
CA LEU A 153 18.21 -7.97 -9.03
C LEU A 153 18.65 -8.89 -7.88
N ARG A 154 19.35 -8.34 -6.89
CA ARG A 154 19.78 -9.11 -5.71
C ARG A 154 18.58 -9.72 -4.99
N THR A 155 17.53 -8.93 -4.78
CA THR A 155 16.33 -9.40 -4.07
C THR A 155 15.60 -10.49 -4.85
N LEU A 156 15.50 -10.37 -6.18
CA LEU A 156 14.94 -11.40 -7.05
C LEU A 156 15.69 -12.73 -6.92
N VAL A 157 17.03 -12.70 -6.92
CA VAL A 157 17.86 -13.88 -6.69
C VAL A 157 17.59 -14.48 -5.32
N ASP A 158 17.55 -13.65 -4.27
CA ASP A 158 17.35 -14.12 -2.91
C ASP A 158 15.95 -14.72 -2.68
N VAL A 159 14.93 -14.28 -3.42
CA VAL A 159 13.55 -14.76 -3.29
C VAL A 159 13.34 -16.11 -3.99
N HIS A 160 14.25 -16.51 -4.89
CA HIS A 160 14.14 -17.74 -5.68
C HIS A 160 12.78 -17.84 -6.39
N TRP A 161 12.35 -16.75 -7.02
CA TRP A 161 11.05 -16.73 -7.68
C TRP A 161 11.08 -17.58 -8.97
N ASP A 162 10.48 -18.78 -8.90
CA ASP A 162 10.50 -19.80 -9.97
C ASP A 162 9.97 -19.31 -11.34
N SER A 163 9.17 -18.24 -11.38
CA SER A 163 8.57 -17.65 -12.61
C SER A 163 9.51 -16.70 -13.37
N VAL A 164 10.80 -16.66 -13.03
CA VAL A 164 11.77 -15.80 -13.71
C VAL A 164 12.34 -16.53 -14.93
N GLN A 165 11.75 -16.32 -16.11
CA GLN A 165 12.49 -16.56 -17.36
C GLN A 165 13.42 -15.38 -17.66
N LEU A 166 14.62 -15.55 -17.13
CA LEU A 166 15.86 -14.81 -17.33
C LEU A 166 16.07 -14.40 -18.79
N ALA A 167 15.88 -13.12 -19.11
CA ALA A 167 16.62 -12.52 -20.21
C ALA A 167 16.76 -11.01 -20.00
N SER A 168 18.00 -10.56 -19.85
CA SER A 168 18.43 -9.21 -20.15
C SER A 168 17.99 -8.84 -21.57
N GLY A 169 17.37 -7.68 -21.77
CA GLY A 169 16.95 -7.22 -23.08
C GLY A 169 15.57 -6.58 -23.05
N ALA A 170 15.23 -5.88 -24.15
CA ALA A 170 13.97 -5.16 -24.27
C ALA A 170 12.74 -6.07 -24.09
N LEU A 171 11.64 -5.47 -23.64
CA LEU A 171 10.33 -6.11 -23.61
C LEU A 171 9.97 -6.65 -25.00
N VAL A 172 9.45 -7.87 -25.03
CA VAL A 172 9.02 -8.51 -26.29
C VAL A 172 7.53 -8.31 -26.50
N SER A 173 6.75 -8.16 -25.43
CA SER A 173 5.30 -7.98 -25.55
C SER A 173 4.96 -6.55 -25.99
N ASP A 174 4.16 -6.42 -27.05
CA ASP A 174 3.75 -5.11 -27.56
C ASP A 174 2.87 -4.34 -26.57
N ASP A 175 2.00 -5.04 -25.84
CA ASP A 175 1.12 -4.44 -24.83
C ASP A 175 1.88 -3.91 -23.62
N LEU A 176 2.84 -4.67 -23.09
CA LEU A 176 3.71 -4.20 -22.00
C LEU A 176 4.63 -3.07 -22.46
N ARG A 177 5.15 -3.12 -23.70
CA ARG A 177 5.90 -2.01 -24.29
C ARG A 177 5.07 -0.73 -24.39
N ALA A 178 3.80 -0.84 -24.80
CA ALA A 178 2.93 0.31 -24.99
C ALA A 178 2.61 1.06 -23.68
N VAL A 179 2.59 0.35 -22.54
CA VAL A 179 2.30 0.96 -21.23
C VAL A 179 3.57 1.38 -20.47
N THR A 180 4.74 0.86 -20.87
CA THR A 180 6.01 1.19 -20.20
C THR A 180 6.50 2.57 -20.63
N PRO A 181 6.79 3.50 -19.70
CA PRO A 181 7.29 4.83 -20.03
C PRO A 181 8.59 4.78 -20.84
N ALA A 182 8.72 5.72 -21.79
CA ALA A 182 9.94 5.86 -22.57
C ALA A 182 11.11 6.24 -21.64
N GLY A 183 12.17 5.43 -21.65
CA GLY A 183 13.36 5.65 -20.82
C GLY A 183 13.36 4.93 -19.47
N ALA A 184 12.28 4.21 -19.12
CA ALA A 184 12.28 3.36 -17.92
C ALA A 184 13.38 2.29 -18.02
N GLU A 185 14.27 2.23 -17.02
CA GLU A 185 15.34 1.22 -17.00
C GLU A 185 14.76 -0.14 -16.63
N LEU A 186 14.74 -1.05 -17.60
CA LEU A 186 14.26 -2.42 -17.41
C LEU A 186 15.30 -3.25 -16.67
N VAL A 187 14.91 -3.78 -15.50
CA VAL A 187 15.76 -4.58 -14.63
C VAL A 187 15.55 -6.07 -14.85
N ALA A 188 14.29 -6.51 -14.90
CA ALA A 188 13.97 -7.92 -15.05
C ALA A 188 12.63 -8.13 -15.77
N ARG A 189 12.50 -9.28 -16.42
CA ARG A 189 11.27 -9.74 -17.06
C ARG A 189 10.82 -11.04 -16.40
N VAL A 190 9.52 -11.17 -16.20
CA VAL A 190 8.86 -12.30 -15.55
C VAL A 190 7.89 -12.91 -16.56
N GLY A 191 8.00 -14.22 -16.73
CA GLY A 191 7.23 -14.95 -17.75
C GLY A 191 6.56 -16.18 -17.16
N LEU A 192 5.33 -16.44 -17.59
CA LEU A 192 4.61 -17.66 -17.30
C LEU A 192 4.44 -18.43 -18.61
N GLU A 193 4.88 -19.70 -18.63
CA GLU A 193 4.73 -20.57 -19.82
C GLU A 193 5.27 -19.93 -21.12
N LYS A 194 6.38 -19.20 -21.03
CA LYS A 194 7.03 -18.45 -22.14
C LYS A 194 6.28 -17.19 -22.60
N VAL A 195 5.24 -16.78 -21.88
CA VAL A 195 4.54 -15.50 -22.09
C VAL A 195 5.05 -14.50 -21.06
N GLU A 196 5.65 -13.40 -21.53
CA GLU A 196 6.15 -12.31 -20.67
C GLU A 196 4.97 -11.57 -20.04
N VAL A 197 4.74 -11.72 -18.74
CA VAL A 197 3.54 -11.21 -18.02
C VAL A 197 3.82 -9.97 -17.18
N LEU A 198 5.07 -9.76 -16.78
CA LEU A 198 5.48 -8.66 -15.93
C LEU A 198 6.92 -8.23 -16.23
N ALA A 199 7.17 -6.95 -16.07
CA ALA A 199 8.47 -6.31 -16.20
C ALA A 199 8.73 -5.46 -14.95
N LEU A 200 9.92 -5.60 -14.39
CA LEU A 200 10.40 -4.79 -13.27
C LEU A 200 11.37 -3.75 -13.80
N CYS A 201 11.10 -2.49 -13.48
CA CYS A 201 11.91 -1.34 -13.82
C CYS A 201 12.39 -0.63 -12.54
N THR A 202 13.39 0.24 -12.65
CA THR A 202 13.82 1.09 -11.52
C THR A 202 12.75 2.05 -11.06
N ASP A 203 11.86 2.48 -11.96
CA ASP A 203 10.84 3.49 -11.68
C ASP A 203 9.46 2.87 -11.38
N GLY A 204 9.27 1.58 -11.64
CA GLY A 204 7.99 0.91 -11.44
C GLY A 204 7.95 -0.53 -11.95
N LEU A 205 6.73 -1.04 -12.14
CA LEU A 205 6.51 -2.32 -12.83
C LEU A 205 5.46 -2.17 -13.93
N ALA A 206 5.67 -2.86 -15.06
CA ALA A 206 4.63 -3.07 -16.05
C ALA A 206 4.11 -4.50 -15.92
N ALA A 207 2.79 -4.70 -15.89
CA ALA A 207 2.24 -6.05 -15.83
C ALA A 207 0.88 -6.17 -16.50
N ARG A 208 0.49 -7.40 -16.82
CA ARG A 208 -0.87 -7.75 -17.18
C ARG A 208 -1.69 -7.99 -15.92
N PHE A 209 -2.53 -7.03 -15.59
CA PHE A 209 -3.52 -7.17 -14.53
C PHE A 209 -4.84 -7.68 -15.09
N ARG A 210 -5.73 -8.13 -14.22
CA ARG A 210 -7.13 -8.44 -14.59
C ARG A 210 -7.82 -7.25 -15.25
N GLU A 211 -7.47 -6.04 -14.81
CA GLU A 211 -8.00 -4.77 -15.29
C GLU A 211 -7.37 -4.34 -16.63
N GLY A 212 -6.32 -5.01 -17.10
CA GLY A 212 -5.58 -4.71 -18.34
C GLY A 212 -4.08 -4.58 -18.11
N ALA A 213 -3.32 -4.40 -19.20
CA ALA A 213 -1.91 -4.04 -19.10
C ALA A 213 -1.77 -2.61 -18.54
N ALA A 214 -0.90 -2.44 -17.55
CA ALA A 214 -0.60 -1.12 -16.99
C ALA A 214 0.84 -1.04 -16.47
N PHE A 215 1.35 0.19 -16.40
CA PHE A 215 2.56 0.51 -15.66
C PHE A 215 2.17 1.18 -14.34
N LEU A 216 2.80 0.75 -13.25
CA LEU A 216 2.63 1.29 -11.91
C LEU A 216 3.98 1.80 -11.44
N SER A 217 4.10 3.10 -11.21
CA SER A 217 5.30 3.67 -10.61
C SER A 217 5.46 3.17 -9.17
N TRP A 218 6.69 2.99 -8.71
CA TRP A 218 6.94 2.71 -7.29
C TRP A 218 6.46 3.83 -6.38
N SER A 219 6.48 5.07 -6.88
CA SER A 219 5.95 6.23 -6.15
C SER A 219 4.42 6.22 -6.05
N GLU A 220 3.74 5.61 -7.01
CA GLU A 220 2.28 5.44 -7.00
C GLU A 220 1.86 4.24 -6.17
N LEU A 221 2.72 3.22 -6.04
CA LEU A 221 2.42 2.02 -5.28
C LEU A 221 2.39 2.33 -3.78
N VAL A 222 1.18 2.32 -3.22
CA VAL A 222 1.00 2.53 -1.78
C VAL A 222 1.19 1.23 -1.03
N THR A 223 0.62 0.15 -1.55
CA THR A 223 0.60 -1.12 -0.84
C THR A 223 0.11 -2.27 -1.72
N TYR A 224 0.08 -3.46 -1.16
CA TYR A 224 -0.52 -4.65 -1.76
C TYR A 224 -1.17 -5.56 -0.73
N THR A 225 -2.14 -6.34 -1.18
CA THR A 225 -2.79 -7.37 -0.37
C THR A 225 -2.67 -8.73 -1.03
N ARG A 226 -2.43 -9.75 -0.20
CA ARG A 226 -2.41 -11.16 -0.60
C ARG A 226 -3.81 -11.71 -0.47
N GLU A 227 -4.62 -11.58 -1.51
CA GLU A 227 -5.93 -12.24 -1.52
C GLU A 227 -5.76 -13.75 -1.74
N ARG A 228 -6.25 -14.56 -0.81
CA ARG A 228 -6.34 -16.02 -0.97
C ARG A 228 -7.66 -16.36 -1.68
N GLY A 229 -7.78 -15.96 -2.94
CA GLY A 229 -8.97 -16.18 -3.79
C GLY A 229 -8.72 -17.17 -4.93
N LEU A 230 -9.75 -17.42 -5.75
CA LEU A 230 -9.69 -18.24 -6.97
C LEU A 230 -8.74 -17.60 -8.00
N GLY A 231 -7.46 -17.95 -7.92
CA GLY A 231 -6.44 -17.53 -8.88
C GLY A 231 -5.86 -16.13 -8.66
N THR A 232 -6.39 -15.30 -7.76
CA THR A 232 -5.74 -14.03 -7.39
C THR A 232 -4.43 -14.30 -6.66
N ALA A 233 -3.36 -13.64 -7.09
CA ALA A 233 -2.05 -13.73 -6.47
C ALA A 233 -1.77 -12.55 -5.53
N LEU A 234 -2.10 -11.35 -6.02
CA LEU A 234 -1.78 -10.08 -5.38
C LEU A 234 -2.70 -8.99 -5.92
N VAL A 235 -3.18 -8.11 -5.05
CA VAL A 235 -3.82 -6.85 -5.45
C VAL A 235 -2.89 -5.71 -5.06
N LEU A 236 -2.45 -4.94 -6.06
CA LEU A 236 -1.68 -3.71 -5.87
C LEU A 236 -2.63 -2.53 -5.76
N HIS A 237 -2.35 -1.63 -4.83
CA HIS A 237 -3.15 -0.45 -4.55
C HIS A 237 -2.31 0.79 -4.78
N THR A 238 -2.80 1.68 -5.63
CA THR A 238 -2.13 2.94 -5.95
C THR A 238 -2.63 4.07 -5.07
N GLU A 239 -1.89 5.17 -5.07
CA GLU A 239 -2.21 6.36 -4.30
C GLU A 239 -3.56 6.94 -4.67
N ASP A 240 -3.86 7.02 -5.96
CA ASP A 240 -5.15 7.50 -6.47
C ASP A 240 -6.34 6.58 -6.16
N GLY A 241 -6.15 5.45 -5.47
CA GLY A 241 -7.22 4.53 -5.10
C GLY A 241 -7.55 3.47 -6.15
N ARG A 242 -6.80 3.41 -7.27
CA ARG A 242 -6.94 2.31 -8.22
C ARG A 242 -6.41 1.00 -7.63
N ARG A 243 -6.99 -0.09 -8.11
CA ARG A 243 -6.65 -1.46 -7.73
C ARG A 243 -6.25 -2.23 -8.97
N PHE A 244 -5.12 -2.92 -8.89
CA PHE A 244 -4.57 -3.70 -9.98
C PHE A 244 -4.35 -5.14 -9.49
N THR A 245 -5.06 -6.07 -10.10
CA THR A 245 -5.12 -7.46 -9.65
C THR A 245 -4.22 -8.31 -10.51
N LEU A 246 -3.17 -8.87 -9.92
CA LEU A 246 -2.39 -9.95 -10.54
C LEU A 246 -3.07 -11.28 -10.30
N VAL A 247 -3.32 -11.98 -11.39
CA VAL A 247 -3.91 -13.31 -11.44
C VAL A 247 -2.80 -14.32 -11.72
N ASP A 248 -2.98 -15.55 -11.26
CA ASP A 248 -2.04 -16.68 -11.24
C ASP A 248 -1.18 -16.76 -9.96
N GLN A 249 -1.37 -17.80 -9.16
CA GLN A 249 -0.64 -18.00 -7.89
C GLN A 249 0.88 -18.01 -8.04
N ARG A 250 1.42 -18.35 -9.22
CA ARG A 250 2.85 -18.28 -9.52
C ARG A 250 3.38 -16.84 -9.49
N MET A 251 2.50 -15.83 -9.51
CA MET A 251 2.83 -14.42 -9.34
C MET A 251 2.97 -13.99 -7.87
N SER A 252 2.70 -14.88 -6.91
CA SER A 252 2.83 -14.59 -5.47
C SER A 252 4.26 -14.23 -5.04
N GLY A 253 5.28 -14.61 -5.83
CA GLY A 253 6.67 -14.21 -5.62
C GLY A 253 6.86 -12.69 -5.62
N LEU A 254 6.04 -11.93 -6.36
CA LEU A 254 6.07 -10.46 -6.33
C LEU A 254 5.81 -9.93 -4.92
N ALA A 255 4.89 -10.56 -4.17
CA ALA A 255 4.59 -10.12 -2.82
C ALA A 255 5.78 -10.33 -1.86
N THR A 256 6.64 -11.31 -2.11
CA THR A 256 7.86 -11.55 -1.31
C THR A 256 8.97 -10.60 -1.73
N LEU A 257 9.07 -10.31 -3.03
CA LEU A 257 9.97 -9.28 -3.56
C LEU A 257 9.66 -7.93 -2.91
N LEU A 258 8.39 -7.52 -2.93
CA LEU A 258 7.95 -6.25 -2.36
C LEU A 258 8.17 -6.20 -0.83
N ASP A 259 7.93 -7.30 -0.10
CA ASP A 259 8.19 -7.36 1.35
C ASP A 259 9.66 -7.00 1.66
N ARG A 260 10.59 -7.44 0.80
CA ARG A 260 12.04 -7.20 0.97
C ARG A 260 12.50 -5.84 0.44
N LEU A 261 11.94 -5.38 -0.67
CA LEU A 261 12.27 -4.05 -1.21
C LEU A 261 11.77 -2.92 -0.29
N LEU A 262 10.61 -3.12 0.34
CA LEU A 262 10.00 -2.19 1.29
C LEU A 262 10.44 -2.43 2.74
N ASP A 263 11.39 -3.35 2.97
CA ASP A 263 11.90 -3.71 4.30
C ASP A 263 10.79 -4.07 5.32
N LEU A 264 9.68 -4.65 4.84
CA LEU A 264 8.52 -5.08 5.64
C LEU A 264 8.79 -6.39 6.39
N ASP A 265 9.77 -7.18 5.91
CA ASP A 265 10.37 -8.30 6.64
C ASP A 265 11.22 -7.78 7.82
N GLY A 266 10.57 -7.20 8.84
CA GLY A 266 11.24 -6.77 10.05
C GLY A 266 12.06 -7.93 10.67
N LYS A 267 13.40 -7.79 10.71
CA LYS A 267 14.37 -8.69 11.37
C LYS A 267 13.96 -10.19 11.35
N ARG A 268 13.78 -10.81 10.18
CA ARG A 268 13.91 -12.27 10.12
C ARG A 268 15.37 -12.65 10.36
N ARG A 269 15.58 -13.49 11.38
CA ARG A 269 16.83 -14.23 11.59
C ARG A 269 17.28 -14.78 10.24
N ARG A 270 18.52 -14.44 9.84
CA ARG A 270 19.23 -15.12 8.73
C ARG A 270 19.03 -16.63 8.91
N GLY A 271 18.22 -17.29 8.07
CA GLY A 271 18.14 -18.75 8.11
C GLY A 271 16.89 -19.43 7.58
N GLU A 272 15.71 -18.80 7.58
CA GLU A 272 14.50 -19.48 7.07
C GLU A 272 14.05 -18.91 5.73
N ALA A 273 14.33 -19.67 4.67
CA ALA A 273 13.67 -19.52 3.38
C ALA A 273 12.14 -19.60 3.57
N PRO A 274 11.34 -18.92 2.73
CA PRO A 274 9.90 -19.05 2.77
C PRO A 274 9.51 -20.53 2.57
N ARG A 275 8.92 -21.13 3.61
CA ARG A 275 8.27 -22.45 3.49
C ARG A 275 7.07 -22.29 2.57
N VAL A 276 7.19 -22.82 1.36
CA VAL A 276 6.05 -23.19 0.52
C VAL A 276 5.48 -24.46 1.12
N ASP A 277 4.47 -24.33 1.99
CA ASP A 277 3.65 -25.47 2.36
C ASP A 277 2.84 -25.88 1.12
N THR A 278 3.41 -26.81 0.36
CA THR A 278 2.62 -27.60 -0.59
C THR A 278 1.63 -28.39 0.25
N LEU A 279 0.36 -27.97 0.23
CA LEU A 279 -0.72 -28.91 0.51
C LEU A 279 -0.63 -29.98 -0.57
N ARG A 280 0.11 -31.05 -0.26
CA ARG A 280 0.12 -32.27 -1.06
C ARG A 280 -1.33 -32.71 -1.21
N GLN A 281 -1.73 -32.88 -2.46
CA GLN A 281 -2.82 -33.78 -2.82
C GLN A 281 -2.55 -35.14 -2.19
N GLY A 282 -3.55 -35.68 -1.50
CA GLY A 282 -3.51 -37.00 -0.89
C GLY A 282 -4.94 -37.51 -0.79
N GLU A 283 -5.29 -38.29 -1.83
CA GLU A 283 -6.28 -39.37 -1.91
C GLU A 283 -7.77 -39.08 -1.58
#